data_AF-A0A7Z8E1W6-F1
#
_entry.id   AF-A0A7Z8E1W6-F1
#
_cell.length_a   1.000
_cell.length_b   1.000
_cell.length_c   1.000
_cell.angle_alpha   90.00
_cell.angle_beta   90.00
_cell.angle_gamma   90.00
#
_symmetry.space_group_name_H-M   'P 1'
#
loop_
_entity.id
_entity.type
_entity.pdbx_description
1 polymer ?
#
loop_
_entity_poly.entity_id
_entity_poly.type
_entity_poly.pdbx_seq_one_letter_code
_entity_poly.pdbx_strand_id
1 'polypeptide(L)'
;QGGQFIDVITALLAGSIGYLVVEILDRRLHAQFIPEFVGSLVIGIIAVFGHWLAPSGDLATIIIAAVMPIVPGVLITNAIQDLFGGHMMMFTTKSLEALVTAFGIGAGVGSILILV
;
A
#
# COMPACT_ATOMS: atom_id res chain seq x y z
N GLN A 1 -6.49 16.06 12.29
CA GLN A 1 -5.98 15.80 10.93
C GLN A 1 -5.60 17.15 10.35
N GLY A 2 -4.30 17.41 10.21
CA GLY A 2 -3.74 18.69 9.78
C GLY A 2 -3.21 18.62 8.35
N GLY A 3 -4.08 18.24 7.40
CA GLY A 3 -3.71 18.13 5.99
C GLY A 3 -3.90 19.46 5.27
N GLN A 4 -2.86 19.93 4.58
CA GLN A 4 -2.99 21.05 3.66
C GLN A 4 -3.49 20.59 2.29
N PHE A 5 -4.00 21.52 1.48
CA PHE A 5 -4.49 21.19 0.13
C PHE A 5 -3.39 20.56 -0.76
N ILE A 6 -2.13 20.91 -0.51
CA ILE A 6 -0.97 20.31 -1.16
C ILE A 6 -0.83 18.81 -0.85
N ASP A 7 -1.15 18.38 0.36
CA ASP A 7 -1.05 16.97 0.77
C ASP A 7 -2.01 16.10 -0.02
N VAL A 8 -3.17 16.65 -0.38
CA VAL A 8 -4.17 15.98 -1.22
C VAL A 8 -3.61 15.71 -2.61
N ILE A 9 -2.95 16.70 -3.22
CA ILE A 9 -2.36 16.56 -4.56
C ILE A 9 -1.23 15.53 -4.52
N THR A 10 -0.34 15.62 -3.52
CA THR A 10 0.77 14.67 -3.35
C THR A 10 0.25 13.25 -3.11
N ALA A 11 -0.73 13.08 -2.23
CA ALA A 11 -1.33 11.77 -1.94
C ALA A 11 -2.05 11.19 -3.17
N LEU A 12 -2.75 12.02 -3.94
CA LEU A 12 -3.41 11.61 -5.17
C LEU A 12 -2.39 11.12 -6.20
N LEU A 13 -1.30 11.85 -6.40
CA LEU A 13 -0.24 11.45 -7.33
C LEU A 13 0.48 10.18 -6.86
N ALA A 14 0.85 10.11 -5.58
CA ALA A 14 1.50 8.95 -5.00
C ALA A 14 0.62 7.70 -5.11
N GLY A 15 -0.65 7.80 -4.71
CA GLY A 15 -1.60 6.69 -4.78
C GLY A 15 -1.91 6.26 -6.21
N SER A 16 -2.11 7.21 -7.13
CA SER A 16 -2.39 6.89 -8.54
C SER A 16 -1.21 6.21 -9.21
N ILE A 17 0.00 6.76 -9.07
CA ILE A 17 1.19 6.19 -9.70
C ILE A 17 1.56 4.86 -9.03
N GLY A 18 1.51 4.79 -7.70
CA GLY A 18 1.75 3.56 -6.95
C GLY A 18 0.81 2.44 -7.36
N TYR A 19 -0.50 2.71 -7.44
CA TYR A 19 -1.50 1.75 -7.88
C TYR A 19 -1.30 1.30 -9.33
N LEU A 20 -0.99 2.22 -10.24
CA LEU A 20 -0.67 1.87 -11.63
C LEU A 20 0.54 0.94 -11.72
N VAL A 21 1.57 1.16 -10.90
CA VAL A 21 2.75 0.27 -10.83
C VAL A 21 2.35 -1.12 -10.35
N VAL A 22 1.50 -1.22 -9.31
CA VAL A 22 0.97 -2.51 -8.85
C VAL A 22 0.24 -3.23 -9.98
N GLU A 23 -0.69 -2.55 -10.66
CA GLU A 23 -1.49 -3.17 -11.73
C GLU A 23 -0.63 -3.64 -12.91
N ILE A 24 0.40 -2.87 -13.28
CA ILE A 24 1.32 -3.25 -14.36
C ILE A 24 2.16 -4.46 -13.97
N LEU A 25 2.68 -4.50 -12.74
CA LEU A 25 3.52 -5.59 -12.27
C LEU A 25 2.74 -6.88 -12.04
N ASP A 26 1.53 -6.79 -11.48
CA ASP A 26 0.66 -7.94 -11.25
C ASP A 26 0.38 -8.69 -12.56
N ARG A 27 0.06 -7.94 -13.63
CA ARG A 27 -0.15 -8.48 -14.99
C ARG A 27 1.09 -9.14 -15.61
N ARG A 28 2.29 -8.85 -15.12
CA ARG A 28 3.56 -9.36 -15.69
C ARG A 28 4.16 -10.51 -14.90
N LEU A 29 4.13 -10.41 -13.57
CA LEU A 29 4.87 -11.29 -12.67
C LEU A 29 4.02 -12.43 -12.09
N HIS A 30 2.68 -12.31 -12.09
CA HIS A 30 1.77 -13.28 -11.45
C HIS A 30 2.20 -13.64 -10.01
N ALA A 31 2.72 -12.66 -9.27
CA ALA A 31 3.25 -12.82 -7.92
C ALA A 31 2.39 -12.04 -6.93
N GLN A 32 2.09 -12.63 -5.77
CA GLN A 32 1.02 -12.14 -4.87
C GLN A 32 1.39 -10.98 -3.92
N PHE A 33 2.68 -10.65 -3.74
CA PHE A 33 3.10 -9.55 -2.84
C PHE A 33 4.14 -8.60 -3.45
N ILE A 34 4.80 -9.04 -4.52
CA ILE A 34 5.90 -8.30 -5.16
C ILE A 34 5.38 -7.00 -5.80
N PRO A 35 4.25 -7.01 -6.55
CA PRO A 35 3.67 -5.79 -7.07
C PRO A 35 3.40 -4.75 -5.99
N GLU A 36 2.81 -5.15 -4.86
CA GLU A 36 2.45 -4.30 -3.73
C GLU A 36 3.69 -3.74 -3.02
N PHE A 37 4.73 -4.57 -2.84
CA PHE A 37 6.02 -4.11 -2.33
C PHE A 37 6.60 -3.00 -3.22
N VAL A 38 6.67 -3.21 -4.54
CA VAL A 38 7.21 -2.22 -5.48
C VAL A 38 6.33 -0.98 -5.58
N GLY A 39 5.01 -1.14 -5.61
CA GLY A 39 4.06 -0.01 -5.58
C GLY A 39 4.21 0.83 -4.32
N SER A 40 4.39 0.19 -3.16
CA SER A 40 4.60 0.88 -1.89
C SER A 40 5.95 1.61 -1.80
N LEU A 41 7.01 1.10 -2.44
CA LEU A 41 8.27 1.83 -2.62
C LEU A 41 8.05 3.13 -3.41
N VAL A 42 7.31 3.04 -4.52
CA VAL A 42 6.99 4.20 -5.37
C VAL A 42 6.17 5.23 -4.60
N ILE A 43 5.16 4.78 -3.83
CA ILE A 43 4.38 5.65 -2.94
C ILE A 43 5.29 6.37 -1.94
N GLY A 44 6.19 5.64 -1.27
CA GLY A 44 7.14 6.21 -0.31
C GLY A 44 8.03 7.29 -0.94
N ILE A 45 8.59 7.02 -2.13
CA ILE A 45 9.45 7.98 -2.86
C ILE A 45 8.68 9.26 -3.20
N ILE A 46 7.48 9.13 -3.78
CA ILE A 46 6.66 10.29 -4.18
C ILE A 46 6.21 11.08 -2.95
N ALA A 47 5.83 10.40 -1.86
CA ALA A 47 5.40 11.03 -0.63
C ALA A 47 6.53 11.86 0.01
N VAL A 48 7.75 11.28 0.13
CA VAL A 48 8.92 12.00 0.63
C VAL A 48 9.27 13.17 -0.26
N PHE A 49 9.28 12.98 -1.58
CA PHE A 49 9.61 14.04 -2.53
C PHE A 49 8.60 15.20 -2.45
N GLY A 50 7.31 14.89 -2.35
CA GLY A 50 6.26 15.90 -2.18
C GLY A 50 6.37 16.64 -0.84
N HIS A 51 6.72 15.94 0.24
CA HIS A 51 6.96 16.57 1.54
C HIS A 51 8.20 17.49 1.51
N TRP A 52 9.25 17.14 0.76
CA TRP A 52 10.41 18.01 0.59
C TRP A 52 10.09 19.31 -0.16
N LEU A 53 9.21 19.25 -1.17
CA LEU A 53 8.74 20.42 -1.92
C LEU A 53 7.82 21.33 -1.07
N ALA A 54 7.05 20.75 -0.16
CA ALA A 54 6.13 21.46 0.72
C ALA A 54 6.16 20.88 2.15
N PRO A 55 7.10 21.36 2.99
CA PRO A 55 7.36 20.78 4.32
C PRO A 55 6.23 20.98 5.35
N SER A 56 5.19 21.74 5.01
CA SER A 56 4.07 22.05 5.89
C SER A 56 3.08 20.90 6.07
N GLY A 57 3.15 19.88 5.20
CA GLY A 57 2.27 18.72 5.21
C GLY A 57 2.71 17.61 6.15
N ASP A 58 1.76 16.77 6.59
CA ASP A 58 2.07 15.56 7.36
C ASP A 58 2.36 14.38 6.44
N LEU A 59 3.63 13.92 6.43
CA LEU A 59 4.09 12.80 5.61
C LEU A 59 3.29 11.52 5.90
N ALA A 60 2.94 11.27 7.17
CA ALA A 60 2.16 10.10 7.54
C ALA A 60 0.75 10.12 6.93
N THR A 61 0.08 11.27 6.94
CA THR A 61 -1.23 11.46 6.28
C THR A 61 -1.16 11.21 4.78
N ILE A 62 -0.11 11.70 4.10
CA ILE A 62 0.08 11.47 2.65
C ILE A 62 0.23 9.98 2.35
N ILE A 63 1.10 9.29 3.09
CA ILE A 63 1.38 7.86 2.91
C ILE A 63 0.12 7.03 3.17
N ILE A 64 -0.57 7.26 4.28
CA ILE A 64 -1.79 6.51 4.64
C ILE A 64 -2.84 6.70 3.54
N ALA A 65 -3.06 7.93 3.06
CA ALA A 65 -4.01 8.20 1.99
C ALA A 65 -3.62 7.52 0.66
N ALA A 66 -2.33 7.54 0.31
CA ALA A 66 -1.82 6.97 -0.94
C ALA A 66 -1.80 5.43 -0.95
N VAL A 67 -1.59 4.76 0.19
CA VAL A 67 -1.48 3.31 0.31
C VAL A 67 -2.85 2.60 0.30
N MET A 68 -3.93 3.27 0.67
CA MET A 68 -5.28 2.67 0.77
C MET A 68 -5.73 1.79 -0.42
N PRO A 69 -5.47 2.13 -1.70
CA PRO A 69 -5.88 1.32 -2.84
C PRO A 69 -5.24 -0.07 -2.90
N ILE A 70 -4.05 -0.23 -2.30
CA ILE A 70 -3.26 -1.47 -2.36
C ILE A 70 -3.35 -2.29 -1.06
N VAL A 71 -4.13 -1.84 -0.08
CA VAL A 71 -4.31 -2.56 1.18
C VAL A 71 -5.12 -3.84 0.95
N PRO A 72 -4.71 -5.00 1.48
CA PRO A 72 -5.38 -6.29 1.26
C PRO A 72 -6.69 -6.44 2.06
N GLY A 73 -7.53 -5.40 2.13
CA GLY A 73 -8.78 -5.41 2.91
C GLY A 73 -9.80 -6.43 2.42
N VAL A 74 -9.87 -6.64 1.10
CA VAL A 74 -10.75 -7.66 0.50
C VAL A 74 -10.28 -9.08 0.85
N LEU A 75 -8.97 -9.33 0.84
CA LEU A 75 -8.42 -10.62 1.26
C LEU A 75 -8.73 -10.92 2.73
N ILE A 76 -8.54 -9.93 3.61
CA ILE A 76 -8.84 -10.06 5.04
C ILE A 76 -10.32 -10.36 5.28
N THR A 77 -11.21 -9.57 4.69
CA THR A 77 -12.66 -9.74 4.86
C THR A 77 -13.15 -11.09 4.31
N ASN A 78 -12.64 -11.49 3.14
CA ASN A 78 -12.94 -12.80 2.55
C ASN A 78 -12.39 -13.96 3.42
N ALA A 79 -11.20 -13.82 4.00
CA ALA A 79 -10.64 -14.85 4.88
C ALA A 79 -11.53 -15.06 6.12
N ILE A 80 -12.01 -13.97 6.72
CA ILE A 80 -12.94 -14.02 7.87
C ILE A 80 -14.27 -14.65 7.45
N GLN A 81 -14.80 -14.31 6.27
CA GLN A 81 -16.01 -14.94 5.75
C GLN A 81 -15.84 -16.45 5.56
N ASP A 82 -14.71 -16.88 4.98
CA ASP A 82 -14.38 -18.29 4.79
C ASP A 82 -14.22 -19.05 6.11
N LEU A 83 -13.68 -18.38 7.14
CA LEU A 83 -13.59 -18.93 8.49
C LEU A 83 -14.98 -19.24 9.06
N PHE A 84 -15.92 -18.29 8.98
CA PHE A 84 -17.30 -18.50 9.44
C PHE A 84 -18.08 -19.52 8.60
N GLY A 85 -17.73 -19.67 7.32
CA GLY A 85 -18.28 -20.70 6.43
C GLY A 85 -17.69 -22.10 6.63
N GLY A 86 -16.67 -22.26 7.49
CA GLY A 86 -15.97 -23.54 7.71
C GLY A 86 -14.95 -23.91 6.62
N HIS A 87 -14.60 -22.98 5.73
CA HIS A 87 -13.60 -23.16 4.67
C HIS A 87 -12.17 -22.88 5.16
N MET A 88 -11.68 -23.73 6.07
CA MET A 88 -10.38 -23.52 6.75
C MET A 88 -9.18 -23.42 5.81
N MET A 89 -9.13 -24.23 4.75
CA MET A 89 -8.04 -24.16 3.76
C MET A 89 -7.97 -22.80 3.05
N MET A 90 -9.13 -22.22 2.72
CA MET A 90 -9.22 -20.91 2.08
C MET A 90 -8.90 -19.79 3.05
N PHE A 91 -9.41 -19.88 4.29
CA PHE A 91 -9.06 -18.97 5.38
C PHE A 91 -7.54 -18.88 5.55
N THR A 92 -6.84 -20.02 5.69
CA THR A 92 -5.38 -20.03 5.88
C THR A 92 -4.64 -19.42 4.70
N THR A 93 -5.03 -19.76 3.47
CA THR A 93 -4.38 -19.24 2.25
C THR A 93 -4.55 -17.73 2.12
N LYS A 94 -5.79 -17.22 2.19
CA LYS A 94 -6.09 -15.77 2.06
C LYS A 94 -5.52 -14.95 3.22
N SER A 95 -5.52 -15.51 4.44
CA SER A 95 -4.92 -14.83 5.60
C SER A 95 -3.40 -14.69 5.45
N LEU A 96 -2.73 -15.74 4.96
CA LEU A 96 -1.29 -15.70 4.72
C LEU A 96 -0.94 -14.72 3.60
N GLU A 97 -1.71 -14.73 2.52
CA GLU A 97 -1.55 -13.79 1.41
C GLU A 97 -1.72 -12.33 1.88
N ALA A 98 -2.78 -12.03 2.63
CA ALA A 98 -3.00 -10.71 3.20
C ALA A 98 -1.86 -10.29 4.16
N LEU A 99 -1.37 -11.22 4.97
CA LEU A 99 -0.28 -10.97 5.92
C LEU A 99 1.03 -10.63 5.21
N VAL A 100 1.44 -11.44 4.24
CA VAL A 100 2.67 -11.22 3.46
C VAL A 100 2.56 -9.92 2.65
N THR A 101 1.39 -9.65 2.08
CA THR A 101 1.12 -8.39 1.36
C THR A 101 1.24 -7.18 2.28
N ALA A 102 0.63 -7.21 3.47
CA ALA A 102 0.73 -6.13 4.45
C ALA A 102 2.17 -5.90 4.92
N PHE A 103 2.94 -6.98 5.15
CA PHE A 103 4.37 -6.87 5.44
C PHE A 103 5.15 -6.29 4.27
N GLY A 104 4.84 -6.68 3.03
CA GLY A 104 5.46 -6.13 1.82
C GLY A 104 5.24 -4.62 1.71
N ILE A 105 4.00 -4.17 1.88
CA ILE A 105 3.66 -2.73 1.87
C ILE A 105 4.42 -1.98 2.97
N GLY A 106 4.42 -2.52 4.19
CA GLY A 106 5.13 -1.93 5.32
C GLY A 106 6.64 -1.86 5.11
N ALA A 107 7.24 -2.92 4.56
CA ALA A 107 8.66 -2.98 4.24
C ALA A 107 9.04 -1.99 3.12
N GLY A 108 8.21 -1.88 2.07
CA GLY A 108 8.46 -0.96 0.97
C GLY A 108 8.45 0.50 1.44
N VAL A 109 7.35 0.96 2.04
CA VAL A 109 7.30 2.34 2.60
C VAL A 109 8.38 2.54 3.66
N GLY A 110 8.53 1.61 4.60
CA GLY A 110 9.49 1.70 5.69
C GLY A 110 10.93 1.81 5.22
N SER A 111 11.30 1.11 4.16
CA SER A 111 12.65 1.20 3.59
C SER A 111 12.97 2.60 3.06
N ILE A 112 12.01 3.28 2.44
CA ILE A 112 12.19 4.67 1.98
C ILE A 112 12.30 5.61 3.17
N LEU A 113 11.47 5.45 4.19
CA LEU A 113 11.52 6.28 5.39
C LEU A 113 12.85 6.15 6.15
N ILE A 114 13.49 4.98 6.11
CA ILE A 114 14.81 4.77 6.73
C ILE A 114 15.93 5.45 5.93
N LEU A 115 15.76 5.62 4.62
CA LEU A 115 16.78 6.20 3.73
C LEU A 115 16.83 7.73 3.76
N VAL A 116 15.86 8.38 4.40
CA VAL A 116 15.66 9.84 4.41
C VAL A 116 15.94 10.40 5.79
#